data_AF-A0A6S6SJS5-F1
#
_entry.id   AF-A0A6S6SJS5-F1
#
_cell.length_a   1.000
_cell.length_b   1.000
_cell.length_c   1.000
_cell.angle_alpha   90.00
_cell.angle_beta   90.00
_cell.angle_gamma   90.00
#
_symmetry.space_group_name_H-M   'P 1'
#
loop_
_entity.id
_entity.type
_entity.pdbx_description
1 polymer ?
#
loop_
_entity_poly.entity_id
_entity_poly.type
_entity_poly.pdbx_seq_one_letter_code
_entity_poly.pdbx_strand_id
1 'polypeptide(L)'
;SKLLGHGLIPPAYTTVRNVYLNIDVEALNKMFEDWSHEIAKREGLSELNIVSSDGKTMRGSRNKTKDEKARHIVSLFLSKEKITLAQIKVDDKSNEIPALLELLDSLKLENCVITVDALHTQKKLYEK
;
A
#
# COMPACT_ATOMS: atom_id res chain seq x y z
N SER A 1 -24.54 -21.47 -11.44
CA SER A 1 -23.41 -22.36 -11.11
C SER A 1 -23.56 -22.81 -9.65
N LYS A 2 -23.16 -24.03 -9.31
CA LYS A 2 -23.10 -24.51 -7.91
C LYS A 2 -21.66 -24.38 -7.43
N LEU A 3 -21.45 -23.90 -6.20
CA LEU A 3 -20.15 -23.94 -5.53
C LEU A 3 -20.28 -24.95 -4.38
N LEU A 4 -19.40 -25.97 -4.35
CA LEU A 4 -19.42 -27.04 -3.34
C LEU A 4 -20.79 -27.75 -3.19
N GLY A 5 -21.49 -28.00 -4.29
CA GLY A 5 -22.75 -28.75 -4.28
C GLY A 5 -23.99 -27.97 -3.83
N HIS A 6 -23.82 -26.76 -3.29
CA HIS A 6 -24.92 -25.87 -2.92
C HIS A 6 -25.19 -24.83 -4.01
N GLY A 7 -26.46 -24.40 -4.11
CA GLY A 7 -26.83 -23.23 -4.90
C GLY A 7 -26.06 -22.01 -4.38
N LEU A 8 -25.48 -21.24 -5.29
CA LEU A 8 -24.70 -20.06 -4.93
C LEU A 8 -25.64 -18.97 -4.40
N ILE A 9 -25.86 -18.96 -3.09
CA ILE A 9 -26.61 -17.91 -2.40
C ILE A 9 -25.60 -16.82 -2.03
N PRO A 10 -25.75 -15.59 -2.55
CA PRO A 10 -24.85 -14.51 -2.17
C PRO A 10 -24.96 -14.23 -0.67
N PRO A 11 -23.84 -13.99 0.03
CA PRO A 11 -23.86 -13.69 1.46
C PRO A 11 -24.67 -12.43 1.73
N ALA A 12 -25.34 -12.39 2.89
CA ALA A 12 -26.02 -11.19 3.33
C ALA A 12 -25.00 -10.06 3.59
N TYR A 13 -25.44 -8.80 3.43
CA TYR A 13 -24.59 -7.63 3.70
C TYR A 13 -23.92 -7.66 5.09
N THR A 14 -24.64 -8.17 6.11
CA THR A 14 -24.11 -8.33 7.46
C THR A 14 -22.93 -9.28 7.54
N THR A 15 -22.94 -10.36 6.74
CA THR A 15 -21.84 -11.33 6.67
C THR A 15 -20.59 -10.66 6.10
N VAL A 16 -20.73 -9.97 4.97
CA VAL A 16 -19.61 -9.24 4.33
C VAL A 16 -19.07 -8.16 5.28
N ARG A 17 -19.94 -7.36 5.90
CA ARG A 17 -19.55 -6.33 6.87
C ARG A 17 -18.78 -6.91 8.04
N ASN A 18 -19.23 -8.01 8.62
CA ASN A 18 -18.59 -8.62 9.77
C ASN A 18 -17.20 -9.17 9.43
N VAL A 19 -17.01 -9.70 8.22
CA VAL A 19 -15.68 -10.09 7.74
C VAL A 19 -14.75 -8.87 7.73
N TYR A 20 -15.14 -7.77 7.06
CA TYR A 20 -14.31 -6.55 7.03
C TYR A 20 -14.00 -5.95 8.41
N LEU A 21 -14.94 -6.05 9.36
CA LEU A 21 -14.73 -5.53 10.72
C LEU A 21 -13.77 -6.37 11.56
N ASN A 22 -13.57 -7.65 11.22
CA ASN A 22 -12.73 -8.57 11.98
C ASN A 22 -11.45 -8.97 11.23
N ILE A 23 -11.20 -8.39 10.05
CA ILE A 23 -9.93 -8.57 9.35
C ILE A 23 -8.82 -7.88 10.16
N ASP A 24 -7.77 -8.65 10.46
CA ASP A 24 -6.51 -8.09 10.89
C ASP A 24 -5.84 -7.38 9.70
N VAL A 25 -5.79 -6.05 9.78
CA VAL A 25 -5.28 -5.21 8.70
C VAL A 25 -3.77 -5.34 8.56
N GLU A 26 -3.03 -5.55 9.65
CA GLU A 26 -1.58 -5.71 9.60
C GLU A 26 -1.21 -7.05 8.96
N ALA A 27 -1.89 -8.12 9.35
CA ALA A 27 -1.71 -9.43 8.74
C ALA A 27 -2.05 -9.41 7.24
N LEU A 28 -3.16 -8.76 6.86
CA LEU A 28 -3.56 -8.64 5.45
C LEU A 28 -2.53 -7.84 4.64
N ASN A 29 -2.05 -6.70 5.15
CA ASN A 29 -1.04 -5.91 4.46
C ASN A 29 0.24 -6.71 4.26
N LYS A 30 0.70 -7.42 5.30
CA LYS A 30 1.88 -8.28 5.18
C LYS A 30 1.73 -9.36 4.12
N MET A 31 0.59 -10.06 4.10
CA MET A 31 0.31 -11.07 3.07
C MET A 31 0.28 -10.47 1.66
N PHE A 32 -0.25 -9.25 1.53
CA PHE A 32 -0.27 -8.53 0.25
C PHE A 32 1.14 -8.15 -0.20
N GLU A 33 1.99 -7.65 0.69
CA GLU A 33 3.39 -7.31 0.41
C GLU A 33 4.20 -8.55 0.04
N ASP A 34 4.05 -9.66 0.77
CA ASP A 34 4.72 -10.92 0.43
C ASP A 34 4.35 -11.40 -0.99
N TRP A 35 3.05 -11.34 -1.32
CA TRP A 35 2.56 -11.69 -2.65
C TRP A 35 3.05 -10.72 -3.75
N SER A 36 3.07 -9.42 -3.48
CA SER A 36 3.53 -8.43 -4.45
C SER A 36 5.02 -8.58 -4.76
N HIS A 37 5.82 -8.90 -3.74
CA HIS A 37 7.24 -9.21 -3.88
C HIS A 37 7.49 -10.50 -4.66
N GLU A 38 6.65 -11.52 -4.49
CA GLU A 38 6.74 -12.74 -5.27
C GLU A 38 6.51 -12.47 -6.76
N ILE A 39 5.50 -11.68 -7.10
CA ILE A 39 5.23 -11.26 -8.49
C ILE A 39 6.40 -10.47 -9.04
N ALA A 40 6.88 -9.46 -8.30
CA ALA A 40 8.00 -8.63 -8.74
C ALA A 40 9.29 -9.44 -8.99
N LYS A 41 9.57 -10.45 -8.17
CA LYS A 41 10.73 -11.35 -8.35
C LYS A 41 10.58 -12.26 -9.57
N ARG A 42 9.39 -12.83 -9.77
CA ARG A 42 9.11 -13.79 -10.83
C ARG A 42 9.28 -13.19 -12.22
N GLU A 43 8.85 -11.95 -12.41
CA GLU A 43 8.90 -11.26 -13.71
C GLU A 43 10.28 -10.60 -13.97
N GLY A 44 11.25 -10.82 -13.07
CA GLY A 44 12.66 -10.49 -13.25
C GLY A 44 13.02 -9.04 -12.91
N LEU A 45 13.52 -8.83 -11.69
CA LEU A 45 14.16 -7.57 -11.24
C LEU A 45 15.53 -7.29 -11.92
N SER A 46 15.87 -8.01 -12.99
CA SER A 46 17.18 -7.94 -13.67
C SER A 46 17.39 -6.67 -14.51
N GLU A 47 16.32 -5.91 -14.78
CA GLU A 47 16.38 -4.64 -15.50
C GLU A 47 16.24 -3.45 -14.53
N LEU A 48 16.65 -2.26 -14.96
CA LEU A 48 16.45 -1.02 -14.22
C LEU A 48 14.94 -0.79 -14.00
N ASN A 49 14.48 -0.85 -12.75
CA ASN A 49 13.05 -0.73 -12.42
C ASN A 49 12.64 0.71 -12.11
N ILE A 50 11.47 1.13 -12.58
CA ILE A 50 10.89 2.43 -12.21
C ILE A 50 9.88 2.23 -11.10
N VAL A 51 10.20 2.75 -9.91
CA VAL A 51 9.33 2.73 -8.73
C VAL A 51 8.86 4.14 -8.47
N SER A 52 7.56 4.36 -8.44
CA SER A 52 6.97 5.67 -8.14
C SER A 52 6.42 5.72 -6.72
N SER A 53 6.64 6.84 -6.04
CA SER A 53 6.00 7.14 -4.76
C SER A 53 5.01 8.28 -4.92
N ASP A 54 3.84 8.12 -4.32
CA ASP A 54 2.77 9.12 -4.31
C ASP A 54 1.97 9.03 -3.01
N GLY A 55 1.57 10.19 -2.49
CA GLY A 55 0.71 10.34 -1.31
C GLY A 55 -0.75 10.52 -1.71
N LYS A 56 -1.61 9.55 -1.34
CA LYS A 56 -3.06 9.59 -1.63
C LYS A 56 -3.88 9.72 -0.36
N THR A 57 -4.78 10.70 -0.37
CA THR A 57 -5.81 10.84 0.68
C THR A 57 -7.07 10.07 0.29
N MET A 58 -7.47 9.11 1.12
CA MET A 58 -8.69 8.33 0.90
C MET A 58 -9.94 9.18 1.18
N ARG A 59 -10.64 9.60 0.13
CA ARG A 59 -11.91 10.34 0.26
C ARG A 59 -12.96 9.50 0.99
N GLY A 60 -13.73 10.14 1.86
CA GLY A 60 -14.79 9.47 2.64
C GLY A 60 -14.30 8.68 3.86
N SER A 61 -12.98 8.58 4.08
CA SER A 61 -12.41 7.85 5.23
C SER A 61 -12.37 8.66 6.53
N ARG A 62 -12.74 9.95 6.49
CA ARG A 62 -12.77 10.86 7.65
C ARG A 62 -13.86 10.43 8.61
N ASN A 63 -13.51 10.24 9.87
CA ASN A 63 -14.45 9.85 10.90
C ASN A 63 -14.79 11.03 11.81
N LYS A 64 -15.86 11.75 11.48
CA LYS A 64 -16.29 12.93 12.25
C LYS A 64 -16.68 12.58 13.69
N THR A 65 -17.20 11.37 13.93
CA THR A 65 -17.67 10.95 15.25
C THR A 65 -16.53 10.71 16.22
N LYS A 66 -15.34 10.34 15.72
CA LYS A 66 -14.11 10.15 16.51
C LYS A 66 -13.08 11.26 16.33
N ASP A 67 -13.43 12.33 15.62
CA ASP A 67 -12.54 13.42 15.22
C ASP A 67 -11.24 12.96 14.50
N GLU A 68 -11.31 11.85 13.75
CA GLU A 68 -10.16 11.32 13.01
C GLU A 68 -10.11 11.97 11.62
N LYS A 69 -8.90 12.40 11.20
CA LYS A 69 -8.68 12.94 9.86
C LYS A 69 -8.88 11.87 8.79
N ALA A 70 -9.00 12.31 7.54
CA ALA A 70 -9.00 11.36 6.42
C ALA A 70 -7.67 10.60 6.39
N ARG A 71 -7.73 9.30 6.15
CA ARG A 71 -6.54 8.45 6.05
C ARG A 71 -5.72 8.87 4.84
N HIS A 72 -4.47 9.19 5.07
CA HIS A 72 -3.48 9.49 4.05
C HIS A 72 -2.50 8.32 3.94
N ILE A 73 -2.21 7.86 2.72
CA ILE A 73 -1.37 6.70 2.46
C ILE A 73 -0.29 7.10 1.47
N VAL A 74 0.96 6.75 1.77
CA VAL A 74 2.08 6.81 0.84
C VAL A 74 2.38 5.39 0.37
N SER A 75 2.58 5.20 -0.93
CA SER A 75 2.80 3.88 -1.53
C SER A 75 3.95 3.89 -2.52
N LEU A 76 4.73 2.80 -2.57
CA LEU A 76 5.71 2.53 -3.62
C LEU A 76 5.10 1.61 -4.67
N PHE A 77 5.02 2.11 -5.90
CA PHE A 77 4.36 1.47 -7.01
C PHE A 77 5.37 1.09 -8.09
N LEU A 78 5.45 -0.20 -8.40
CA LEU A 78 6.27 -0.73 -9.47
C LEU A 78 5.53 -0.55 -10.79
N SER A 79 6.00 0.42 -11.60
CA SER A 79 5.26 0.87 -12.78
C SER A 79 5.15 -0.19 -13.88
N LYS A 80 6.17 -1.05 -14.02
CA LYS A 80 6.22 -2.11 -15.04
C LYS A 80 5.15 -3.18 -14.78
N GLU A 81 5.11 -3.69 -13.54
CA GLU A 81 4.20 -4.77 -13.12
C GLU A 81 2.83 -4.26 -12.63
N LYS A 82 2.65 -2.93 -12.58
CA LYS A 82 1.43 -2.26 -12.13
C LYS A 82 0.97 -2.71 -10.74
N ILE A 83 1.93 -2.92 -9.84
CA ILE A 83 1.68 -3.44 -8.50
C ILE A 83 2.30 -2.52 -7.44
N THR A 84 1.63 -2.40 -6.30
CA THR A 84 2.17 -1.73 -5.12
C THR A 84 3.07 -2.69 -4.35
N LEU A 85 4.32 -2.31 -4.13
CA LEU A 85 5.30 -3.12 -3.40
C LEU A 85 5.09 -3.01 -1.89
N ALA A 86 4.96 -1.78 -1.40
CA ALA A 86 4.65 -1.50 0.00
C ALA A 86 3.83 -0.21 0.10
N GLN A 87 3.10 -0.07 1.21
CA GLN A 87 2.34 1.13 1.52
C GLN A 87 2.28 1.38 3.02
N ILE A 88 2.26 2.65 3.41
CA ILE A 88 2.17 3.06 4.81
C ILE A 88 1.14 4.16 5.00
N LYS A 89 0.37 4.07 6.09
CA LYS A 89 -0.53 5.15 6.51
C LYS A 89 0.31 6.24 7.18
N VAL A 90 0.15 7.48 6.75
CA VAL A 90 0.74 8.64 7.42
C VAL A 90 -0.06 8.96 8.68
N ASP A 91 0.64 9.09 9.81
CA ASP A 91 0.04 9.49 11.08
C ASP A 91 -0.47 10.95 11.02
N ASP A 92 -1.53 11.25 11.77
CA ASP A 92 -2.26 12.53 11.73
C ASP A 92 -1.42 13.75 12.15
N LYS A 93 -0.28 13.49 12.82
CA LYS A 93 0.74 14.46 13.24
C LYS A 93 2.05 14.38 12.45
N SER A 94 2.17 13.42 11.53
CA SER A 94 3.35 13.21 10.70
C SER A 94 3.13 13.75 9.28
N ASN A 95 4.21 13.82 8.51
CA ASN A 95 4.20 14.23 7.11
C ASN A 95 4.59 13.05 6.22
N GLU A 96 4.36 13.18 4.91
CA GLU A 96 4.66 12.13 3.93
C GLU A 96 6.17 11.84 3.78
N ILE A 97 7.03 12.84 4.03
CA ILE A 97 8.49 12.71 3.90
C ILE A 97 9.09 11.63 4.82
N PRO A 98 8.88 11.66 6.16
CA PRO A 98 9.38 10.59 7.02
C PRO A 98 8.74 9.23 6.74
N ALA A 99 7.46 9.20 6.36
CA ALA A 99 6.78 7.95 6.01
C ALA A 99 7.37 7.30 4.76
N LEU A 100 7.72 8.11 3.74
CA LEU A 100 8.41 7.64 2.55
C LEU A 100 9.81 7.10 2.88
N LEU A 101 10.56 7.77 3.76
CA LEU A 101 11.89 7.29 4.18
C LEU A 101 11.82 5.93 4.87
N GLU A 102 10.83 5.72 5.73
CA GLU A 102 10.57 4.44 6.39
C GLU A 102 10.19 3.35 5.37
N LEU A 103 9.34 3.70 4.41
CA LEU A 103 8.91 2.79 3.36
C LEU A 103 10.09 2.35 2.48
N LEU A 104 10.98 3.27 2.14
CA LEU A 104 12.23 2.97 1.42
C LEU A 104 13.21 2.14 2.25
N ASP A 105 13.28 2.31 3.57
CA ASP A 105 14.12 1.47 4.44
C ASP A 105 13.59 0.04 4.56
N SER A 106 12.26 -0.11 4.57
CA SER A 106 11.60 -1.42 4.67
C SER A 106 11.87 -2.30 3.44
N LEU A 107 12.16 -1.68 2.29
CA LEU A 107 12.39 -2.35 1.02
C LEU A 107 13.84 -2.17 0.58
N LYS A 108 14.61 -3.27 0.55
CA LYS A 108 15.94 -3.28 -0.07
C LYS A 108 15.82 -3.24 -1.59
N LEU A 109 15.48 -2.09 -2.14
CA LEU A 109 15.37 -1.86 -3.57
C LEU A 109 16.77 -1.68 -4.16
N GLU A 110 17.16 -2.59 -5.04
CA GLU A 110 18.40 -2.52 -5.81
C GLU A 110 18.04 -2.32 -7.29
N ASN A 111 18.92 -1.66 -8.04
CA ASN A 111 18.76 -1.44 -9.48
C ASN A 111 17.43 -0.77 -9.86
N CYS A 112 17.00 0.25 -9.11
CA CYS A 112 15.78 0.98 -9.36
C CYS A 112 15.99 2.50 -9.48
N VAL A 113 15.17 3.14 -10.31
CA VAL A 113 14.94 4.59 -10.32
C VAL A 113 13.68 4.86 -9.51
N ILE A 114 13.83 5.63 -8.44
CA ILE A 114 12.70 6.06 -7.62
C ILE A 114 12.24 7.44 -8.11
N THR A 115 10.98 7.55 -8.50
CA THR A 115 10.35 8.82 -8.86
C THR A 115 9.42 9.26 -7.75
N VAL A 116 9.54 10.51 -7.31
CA VAL A 116 8.75 11.09 -6.21
C VAL A 116 8.21 12.45 -6.64
N ASP A 117 7.10 12.89 -6.05
CA ASP A 117 6.62 14.27 -6.22
C ASP A 117 7.71 15.29 -5.83
N ALA A 118 7.71 16.45 -6.50
CA ALA A 118 8.61 17.57 -6.22
C ALA A 118 8.60 17.99 -4.74
N LEU A 119 7.49 17.83 -4.02
CA LEU A 119 7.42 18.09 -2.57
C LEU A 119 8.44 17.30 -1.75
N HIS A 120 8.89 16.14 -2.27
CA HIS A 120 9.89 15.28 -1.65
C HIS A 120 11.34 15.65 -2.02
N THR A 121 11.59 16.75 -2.74
CA THR A 121 12.96 17.22 -3.07
C THR A 121 13.69 17.82 -1.84
N GLN A 122 13.85 17.03 -0.79
CA GLN A 122 14.42 17.41 0.49
C GLN A 122 15.82 16.82 0.63
N LYS A 123 16.80 17.61 1.12
CA LYS A 123 18.20 17.16 1.27
C LYS A 123 18.34 15.81 2.02
N LYS A 124 17.54 15.62 3.07
CA LYS A 124 17.52 14.39 3.88
C LYS A 124 17.16 13.12 3.10
N LEU A 125 16.47 13.23 1.96
CA LEU A 125 16.13 12.08 1.11
C LEU A 125 17.29 11.65 0.20
N TYR A 126 18.23 12.54 -0.10
CA TYR A 126 19.37 12.27 -1.02
C TYR A 126 20.64 11.81 -0.31
N GLU A 127 20.68 11.88 1.02
CA GLU A 127 21.84 11.43 1.83
C GLU A 127 21.80 9.94 2.18
N LYS A 128 20.88 9.18 1.55
CA LYS A 128 20.71 7.73 1.68
C LYS A 128 21.18 7.03 0.41
#